data_AF-A0A959P1Q2-F1
#
_entry.id   AF-A0A959P1Q2-F1
#
_cell.length_a   1.000
_cell.length_b   1.000
_cell.length_c   1.000
_cell.angle_alpha   90.00
_cell.angle_beta   90.00
_cell.angle_gamma   90.00
#
_symmetry.space_group_name_H-M   'P 1'
#
loop_
_entity.id
_entity.type
_entity.pdbx_description
1 polymer ?
#
loop_
_entity_poly.entity_id
_entity_poly.type
_entity_poly.pdbx_seq_one_letter_code
_entity_poly.pdbx_strand_id
1 'polypeptide(L)'
;MKEEQNVICKKEKVLIPTYGIGKPEKNPIFCENRVYQGSSGTVYPHPIIEKIYDEKEDKEWLAIYLENKYIKIMILPELGGRVQMAYDKIK
;
A
#
# COMPACT_ATOMS: atom_id res chain seq x y z
N MET A 1 -7.54 37.93 -3.59
CA MET A 1 -6.30 37.73 -2.82
C MET A 1 -6.11 36.24 -2.68
N LYS A 2 -5.06 35.65 -3.28
CA LYS A 2 -4.81 34.20 -3.14
C LYS A 2 -4.27 33.98 -1.73
N GLU A 3 -5.04 33.33 -0.85
CA GLU A 3 -4.49 32.83 0.41
C GLU A 3 -3.30 31.92 0.08
N GLU A 4 -2.14 32.22 0.66
CA GLU A 4 -0.96 31.37 0.59
C GLU A 4 -1.29 30.06 1.32
N GLN A 5 -1.64 29.03 0.55
CA GLN A 5 -1.93 27.72 1.12
C GLN A 5 -0.63 27.02 1.49
N ASN A 6 -0.22 27.17 2.74
CA ASN A 6 0.87 26.40 3.31
C ASN A 6 0.50 24.91 3.32
N VAL A 7 1.30 24.11 2.59
CA VAL A 7 1.23 22.66 2.56
C VAL A 7 2.47 22.11 3.26
N ILE A 8 2.26 21.19 4.20
CA ILE A 8 3.32 20.55 4.96
C ILE A 8 3.45 19.11 4.46
N CYS A 9 4.69 18.71 4.16
CA CYS A 9 5.05 17.33 3.83
C CYS A 9 6.00 16.80 4.90
N LYS A 10 5.65 15.68 5.54
CA LYS A 10 6.47 15.04 6.57
C LYS A 10 6.64 13.55 6.29
N LYS A 11 7.83 13.03 6.60
CA LYS A 11 8.13 11.59 6.59
C LYS A 11 8.19 11.11 8.02
N GLU A 12 7.47 10.05 8.33
CA GLU A 12 7.39 9.47 9.66
C GLU A 12 7.37 7.95 9.55
N LYS A 13 7.91 7.28 10.57
CA LYS A 13 7.83 5.83 10.66
C LYS A 13 6.65 5.45 11.55
N VAL A 14 5.76 4.61 11.02
CA VAL A 14 4.53 4.19 11.72
C VAL A 14 4.54 2.68 11.90
N LEU A 15 4.13 2.22 13.09
CA LEU A 15 3.95 0.81 13.37
C LEU A 15 2.53 0.40 12.96
N ILE A 16 2.43 -0.57 12.04
CA ILE A 16 1.17 -1.13 11.59
C ILE A 16 1.20 -2.64 11.79
N PRO A 17 0.25 -3.22 12.55
CA PRO A 17 0.11 -4.66 12.66
C PRO A 17 -0.12 -5.27 11.27
N THR A 18 0.86 -6.04 10.80
CA THR A 18 0.90 -6.55 9.42
C THR A 18 1.04 -8.06 9.44
N TYR A 19 0.18 -8.75 8.70
CA TYR A 19 0.36 -10.18 8.45
C TYR A 19 1.52 -10.39 7.48
N GLY A 20 2.49 -11.21 7.89
CA GLY A 20 3.62 -11.55 7.04
C GLY A 20 3.20 -12.40 5.83
N ILE A 21 4.07 -12.41 4.83
CA ILE A 21 3.93 -13.24 3.64
C ILE A 21 4.86 -14.44 3.71
N GLY A 22 4.41 -15.57 3.17
CA GLY A 22 5.21 -16.77 3.00
C GLY A 22 6.35 -16.58 2.01
N LYS A 23 7.13 -17.64 1.81
CA LYS A 23 8.19 -17.64 0.80
C LYS A 23 7.57 -17.60 -0.60
N PRO A 24 8.12 -16.81 -1.53
CA PRO A 24 7.72 -16.88 -2.93
C PRO A 24 7.97 -18.29 -3.47
N GLU A 25 7.07 -18.78 -4.31
CA GLU A 25 7.25 -20.03 -5.04
C GLU A 25 8.54 -19.95 -5.88
N LYS A 26 9.36 -21.00 -5.81
CA LYS A 26 10.66 -21.04 -6.46
C LYS A 26 10.52 -21.18 -7.98
N ASN A 27 9.51 -21.93 -8.40
CA ASN A 27 9.24 -22.16 -9.81
C ASN A 27 8.33 -21.05 -10.38
N PRO A 28 8.63 -20.52 -11.58
CA PRO A 28 7.74 -19.56 -12.21
C PRO A 28 6.40 -20.20 -12.54
N ILE A 29 5.31 -19.50 -12.22
CA ILE A 29 3.95 -19.96 -12.52
C ILE A 29 3.38 -19.17 -13.71
N PHE A 30 2.94 -19.91 -14.72
CA PHE A 30 2.33 -19.37 -15.94
C PHE A 30 0.82 -19.57 -15.89
N CYS A 31 0.09 -18.62 -15.31
CA CYS A 31 -1.37 -18.62 -15.27
C CYS A 31 -1.97 -17.75 -16.39
N GLU A 32 -1.77 -18.12 -17.64
CA GLU A 32 -2.12 -17.26 -18.79
C GLU A 32 -3.63 -17.10 -18.98
N ASN A 33 -4.39 -18.19 -18.78
CA ASN A 33 -5.82 -18.26 -19.09
C ASN A 33 -6.67 -18.35 -17.82
N ARG A 34 -7.72 -17.53 -17.76
CA ARG A 34 -8.79 -17.63 -16.76
C ARG A 34 -10.09 -18.06 -17.44
N VAL A 35 -11.04 -18.55 -16.65
CA VAL A 35 -12.33 -19.10 -17.14
C VAL A 35 -13.16 -18.04 -17.91
N TYR A 36 -12.94 -16.75 -17.65
CA TYR A 36 -13.63 -15.65 -18.33
C TYR A 36 -12.94 -15.26 -19.64
N GLN A 37 -13.70 -15.21 -20.72
CA GLN A 37 -13.20 -14.76 -22.02
C GLN A 37 -12.62 -13.34 -21.92
N GLY A 38 -11.43 -13.14 -22.51
CA GLY A 38 -10.73 -11.86 -22.49
C GLY A 38 -10.00 -11.53 -21.19
N SER A 39 -9.98 -12.42 -20.20
CA SER A 39 -9.21 -12.24 -18.96
C SER A 39 -7.93 -13.06 -18.97
N SER A 40 -6.82 -12.42 -18.63
CA SER A 40 -5.54 -13.09 -18.39
C SER A 40 -5.21 -13.07 -16.91
N GLY A 41 -4.70 -14.20 -16.40
CA GLY A 41 -4.21 -14.32 -15.03
C GLY A 41 -2.69 -14.16 -14.93
N THR A 42 -2.01 -13.68 -15.97
CA THR A 42 -0.56 -13.72 -16.08
C THR A 42 0.09 -12.95 -14.93
N VAL A 43 0.85 -13.67 -14.12
CA VAL A 43 1.60 -13.14 -12.97
C VAL A 43 3.10 -13.02 -13.26
N TYR A 44 3.63 -13.85 -14.16
CA TYR A 44 5.05 -13.84 -14.53
C TYR A 44 5.44 -12.47 -15.11
N PRO A 45 6.57 -11.86 -14.71
CA PRO A 45 7.70 -12.45 -13.98
C PRO A 45 7.62 -12.39 -12.45
N HIS A 46 6.52 -11.92 -11.87
CA HIS A 46 6.39 -11.86 -10.42
C HIS A 46 6.14 -13.25 -9.81
N PRO A 47 6.81 -13.59 -8.70
CA PRO A 47 6.55 -14.84 -8.01
C PRO A 47 5.19 -14.83 -7.33
N ILE A 48 4.55 -15.99 -7.26
CA ILE A 48 3.34 -16.18 -6.47
C ILE A 48 3.73 -16.46 -5.02
N ILE A 49 2.92 -15.92 -4.10
CA ILE A 49 2.99 -16.24 -2.67
C ILE A 49 1.67 -16.93 -2.32
N GLU A 50 1.73 -18.17 -1.85
CA GLU A 50 0.53 -18.97 -1.53
C GLU A 50 0.04 -18.79 -0.09
N LYS A 51 0.91 -18.30 0.80
CA LYS A 51 0.63 -18.21 2.23
C LYS A 51 0.72 -16.78 2.74
N ILE A 52 -0.30 -16.37 3.47
CA ILE A 52 -0.28 -15.23 4.40
C ILE A 52 -0.27 -15.85 5.80
N TYR A 53 0.55 -15.34 6.72
CA TYR A 53 0.60 -15.87 8.08
C TYR A 53 -0.64 -15.48 8.89
N ASP A 54 -1.03 -16.33 9.85
CA ASP A 54 -2.20 -16.11 10.70
C ASP A 54 -1.95 -15.12 11.84
N GLU A 55 -0.68 -14.97 12.21
CA GLU A 55 -0.23 -14.01 13.23
C GLU A 55 0.28 -12.74 12.57
N LYS A 56 -0.14 -11.60 13.12
CA LYS A 56 0.32 -10.28 12.70
C LYS A 56 1.45 -9.82 13.61
N GLU A 57 2.43 -9.14 13.02
CA GLU A 57 3.54 -8.54 13.76
C GLU A 57 3.51 -7.02 13.56
N ASP A 58 3.96 -6.27 14.56
CA ASP A 58 4.11 -4.82 14.43
C ASP A 58 5.28 -4.53 13.50
N LYS A 59 4.95 -4.08 12.30
CA LYS A 59 5.92 -3.73 11.28
C LYS A 59 6.03 -2.22 11.16
N GLU A 60 7.27 -1.74 11.12
CA GLU A 60 7.59 -0.34 10.86
C GLU A 60 7.49 -0.06 9.36
N TRP A 61 6.67 0.92 9.00
CA TRP A 61 6.45 1.37 7.62
C TRP A 61 6.79 2.85 7.48
N LEU A 62 7.31 3.24 6.32
CA LEU A 62 7.48 4.65 5.99
C LEU A 62 6.13 5.27 5.59
N ALA A 63 5.66 6.23 6.37
CA ALA A 63 4.51 7.06 6.02
C ALA A 63 4.95 8.45 5.55
N ILE A 64 4.30 8.92 4.48
CA ILE A 64 4.38 10.31 4.03
C ILE A 64 3.06 10.98 4.36
N TYR A 65 3.11 12.00 5.21
CA TYR A 65 1.96 12.84 5.51
C TYR A 65 1.99 14.09 4.65
N LEU A 66 0.88 14.33 3.95
CA LEU A 66 0.59 15.57 3.25
C LEU A 66 -0.56 16.27 3.95
N GLU A 67 -0.33 17.50 4.40
CA GLU A 67 -1.24 18.18 5.29
C GLU A 67 -1.37 19.66 4.92
N ASN A 68 -2.61 20.16 4.86
CA ASN A 68 -2.91 21.58 4.72
C ASN A 68 -3.99 22.00 5.74
N LYS A 69 -4.58 23.18 5.56
CA LYS A 69 -5.65 23.69 6.43
C LYS A 69 -6.91 22.81 6.47
N TYR A 70 -7.20 22.07 5.40
CA TYR A 70 -8.47 21.39 5.17
C TYR A 70 -8.36 19.88 5.41
N ILE A 71 -7.26 19.26 4.98
CA ILE A 71 -7.11 17.82 4.97
C ILE A 71 -5.74 17.37 5.46
N LYS A 72 -5.68 16.13 5.94
CA LYS A 72 -4.45 15.39 6.25
C LYS A 72 -4.52 14.03 5.57
N ILE A 73 -3.50 13.71 4.76
CA ILE A 73 -3.42 12.47 3.99
C ILE A 73 -2.18 11.69 4.45
N MET A 74 -2.32 10.38 4.64
CA MET A 74 -1.22 9.45 4.84
C MET A 74 -1.04 8.57 3.61
N ILE A 75 0.17 8.55 3.07
CA ILE A 75 0.58 7.72 1.93
C ILE A 75 1.62 6.73 2.42
N LEU A 76 1.50 5.46 2.03
CA LEU A 76 2.47 4.41 2.32
C LEU A 76 3.21 4.02 1.02
N PRO A 77 4.40 4.59 0.73
CA PRO A 77 5.14 4.32 -0.50
C PRO A 77 5.46 2.84 -0.70
N GLU A 78 5.81 2.14 0.39
CA GLU A 78 6.19 0.73 0.39
C GLU A 78 5.01 -0.20 0.11
N LEU A 79 3.77 0.27 0.28
CA LEU A 79 2.53 -0.44 -0.04
C LEU A 79 1.90 0.10 -1.33
N GLY A 80 2.73 0.25 -2.36
CA GLY A 80 2.29 0.71 -3.69
C GLY A 80 1.89 2.18 -3.74
N GLY A 81 2.33 3.01 -2.79
CA GLY A 81 2.07 4.45 -2.78
C GLY A 81 0.61 4.81 -2.59
N ARG A 82 -0.19 3.92 -2.01
CA ARG A 82 -1.63 4.15 -1.82
C ARG A 82 -1.90 5.14 -0.69
N VAL A 83 -3.01 5.86 -0.83
CA VAL A 83 -3.58 6.67 0.26
C VAL A 83 -4.17 5.71 1.29
N GLN A 84 -3.53 5.64 2.45
CA GLN A 84 -3.95 4.77 3.55
C GLN A 84 -4.93 5.46 4.50
N MET A 85 -4.83 6.79 4.62
CA MET A 85 -5.71 7.61 5.45
C MET A 85 -5.95 8.94 4.76
N ALA A 86 -7.19 9.42 4.79
CA ALA A 86 -7.55 10.79 4.46
C ALA A 86 -8.49 11.31 5.54
N TYR A 87 -8.09 12.39 6.20
CA TYR A 87 -8.82 13.00 7.30
C TYR A 87 -9.22 14.42 6.89
N ASP A 88 -10.51 14.70 7.00
CA ASP A 88 -11.08 16.03 6.86
C ASP A 88 -10.97 16.74 8.21
N LYS A 89 -10.34 17.93 8.23
CA LYS A 89 -10.11 18.70 9.45
C LYS A 89 -11.26 19.65 9.80
N ILE A 90 -12.21 19.84 8.88
CA ILE A 90 -13.30 20.81 9.05
C ILE A 90 -14.55 20.13 9.60
N LYS A 91 -14.62 18.80 9.54
CA LYS A 91 -15.77 17.99 9.91
C LYS A 91 -15.44 17.08 11.08
#